data_AF-A0A6N7XN61-F1
#
_entry.id   AF-A0A6N7XN61-F1
#
_cell.length_a   1.000
_cell.length_b   1.000
_cell.length_c   1.000
_cell.angle_alpha   90.00
_cell.angle_beta   90.00
_cell.angle_gamma   90.00
#
_symmetry.space_group_name_H-M   'P 1'
#
loop_
_entity.id
_entity.type
_entity.pdbx_description
1 polymer ?
#
loop_
_entity_poly.entity_id
_entity_poly.type
_entity_poly.pdbx_seq_one_letter_code
_entity_poly.pdbx_strand_id
1 'polypeptide(L)'
;MKRGKKMKKRLFSIVLTLCMVLALMPQMVFAEDISGVHNENVTVNSGDTISDGTFNGQVKNEGTINGGIFNGTVYTLQGTITNGIFNGKVTNGSYGTISGGTFKDQVTNSTGGRISGGTFNGAVDNHDGVIIGGTFNQPVYSESLAMIKGGVFYRGISGDFDIDSSHCSVTFKNEGSDYAVEIVKKGSKAAKPIEPDAPEGMVFAGWYLDEELKTPYDFESEVKDNITLYAGWEEEKITLTVPFTTTVEVSGNASPGETTFNLEVVNSQGNELQPNDYNVKITASVETDGAGDYNGNLTFTGTASAILRMFDKERDEYGYIYVKQAGVNDSNWDVDEAAWGLFHRSVVELSDEEVEPSPICIFPAVKDGTSYHVEYGENGVDKMTFVNKYASSAVDSSGSEGTTNGEADKDSKADAEDSAKTGDDTNLALWLALMLLAGAGITGTTIYTRRKRTNE
;
A
#
# COMPACT_ATOMS: atom_id res chain seq x y z
N MET A 1 55.73 -8.07 -69.85
CA MET A 1 55.59 -8.99 -68.70
C MET A 1 56.41 -8.50 -67.48
N LYS A 2 55.96 -7.47 -66.75
CA LYS A 2 56.69 -6.88 -65.59
C LYS A 2 55.75 -6.12 -64.62
N ARG A 3 54.61 -6.70 -64.21
CA ARG A 3 53.72 -6.09 -63.19
C ARG A 3 53.34 -6.97 -61.99
N GLY A 4 53.76 -8.24 -61.93
CA GLY A 4 53.38 -9.17 -60.85
C GLY A 4 54.35 -9.29 -59.65
N LYS A 5 55.59 -8.78 -59.75
CA LYS A 5 56.64 -9.07 -58.73
C LYS A 5 56.70 -8.05 -57.59
N LYS A 6 56.12 -6.84 -57.75
CA LYS A 6 56.20 -5.75 -56.76
C LYS A 6 55.09 -5.78 -55.70
N MET A 7 53.92 -6.36 -55.99
CA MET A 7 52.82 -6.48 -55.02
C MET A 7 53.00 -7.64 -54.04
N LYS A 8 53.57 -8.77 -54.47
CA LYS A 8 53.78 -9.94 -53.59
C LYS A 8 54.70 -9.63 -52.41
N LYS A 9 55.75 -8.82 -52.60
CA LYS A 9 56.67 -8.42 -51.52
C LYS A 9 56.04 -7.43 -50.53
N ARG A 10 55.15 -6.55 -50.99
CA ARG A 10 54.46 -5.60 -50.11
C ARG A 10 53.36 -6.27 -49.30
N LEU A 11 52.61 -7.20 -49.89
CA LEU A 11 51.60 -7.98 -49.16
C LEU A 11 52.24 -8.88 -48.10
N PHE A 12 53.36 -9.54 -48.43
CA PHE A 12 54.08 -10.39 -47.49
C PHE A 12 54.72 -9.60 -46.34
N SER A 13 55.23 -8.39 -46.62
CA SER A 13 55.74 -7.49 -45.58
C SER A 13 54.64 -7.03 -44.64
N ILE A 14 53.47 -6.67 -45.15
CA ILE A 14 52.33 -6.21 -44.34
C ILE A 14 51.79 -7.35 -43.47
N VAL A 15 51.67 -8.57 -44.02
CA VAL A 15 51.25 -9.76 -43.26
C VAL A 15 52.28 -10.13 -42.20
N LEU A 16 53.58 -10.07 -42.50
CA LEU A 16 54.63 -10.35 -41.51
C LEU A 16 54.67 -9.30 -40.40
N THR A 17 54.51 -8.01 -40.71
CA THR A 17 54.40 -6.97 -39.68
C THR A 17 53.11 -7.10 -38.87
N LEU A 18 52.00 -7.52 -39.47
CA LEU A 18 50.76 -7.77 -38.75
C LEU A 18 50.89 -8.97 -37.80
N CYS A 19 51.56 -10.05 -38.24
CA CYS A 19 51.86 -11.20 -37.39
C CYS A 19 52.84 -10.87 -36.26
N MET A 20 53.86 -10.03 -36.50
CA MET A 20 54.77 -9.58 -35.44
C MET A 20 54.10 -8.64 -34.45
N VAL A 21 53.19 -7.77 -34.91
CA VAL A 21 52.38 -6.90 -34.03
C VAL A 21 51.41 -7.74 -33.18
N LEU A 22 50.82 -8.79 -33.74
CA LEU A 22 49.97 -9.73 -32.98
C LEU A 22 50.77 -10.59 -31.98
N ALA A 23 52.06 -10.84 -32.24
CA ALA A 23 52.95 -11.56 -31.31
C ALA A 23 53.56 -10.66 -30.22
N LEU A 24 53.50 -9.34 -30.39
CA LEU A 24 53.97 -8.32 -29.43
C LEU A 24 52.84 -7.71 -28.60
N MET A 25 51.57 -8.07 -28.87
CA MET A 25 50.49 -7.77 -27.95
C MET A 25 50.69 -8.63 -26.69
N PRO A 26 50.66 -8.05 -25.48
CA PRO A 26 50.67 -8.85 -24.27
C PRO A 26 49.52 -9.85 -24.39
N GLN A 27 49.84 -11.15 -24.23
CA GLN A 27 48.79 -12.15 -24.11
C GLN A 27 48.00 -11.75 -22.87
N MET A 28 46.80 -11.18 -23.08
CA MET A 28 45.79 -11.14 -22.04
C MET A 28 45.55 -12.60 -21.67
N VAL A 29 46.16 -13.02 -20.57
CA VAL A 29 45.72 -14.19 -19.84
C VAL A 29 44.28 -13.86 -19.46
N PHE A 30 43.33 -14.52 -20.10
CA PHE A 30 41.97 -14.51 -19.59
C PHE A 30 42.07 -15.03 -18.15
N ALA A 31 41.64 -14.21 -17.19
CA ALA A 31 41.45 -14.66 -15.83
C ALA A 31 40.68 -15.99 -15.89
N GLU A 32 41.21 -17.01 -15.24
CA GLU A 32 40.44 -18.23 -14.97
C GLU A 32 39.13 -17.73 -14.35
N ASP A 33 38.00 -18.12 -14.94
CA ASP A 33 36.70 -17.68 -14.45
C ASP A 33 36.53 -18.32 -13.07
N ILE A 34 36.87 -17.58 -12.00
CA ILE A 34 36.65 -17.98 -10.59
C ILE A 34 35.15 -17.87 -10.29
N SER A 35 34.31 -18.28 -11.25
CA SER A 35 32.89 -18.51 -11.09
C SER A 35 32.72 -19.94 -10.57
N GLY A 36 32.24 -20.11 -9.34
CA GLY A 36 32.10 -21.44 -8.76
C GLY A 36 32.03 -21.45 -7.24
N VAL A 37 32.09 -22.64 -6.66
CA VAL A 37 32.15 -22.84 -5.20
C VAL A 37 33.58 -23.15 -4.81
N HIS A 38 34.16 -22.30 -3.96
CA HIS A 38 35.52 -22.40 -3.44
C HIS A 38 35.47 -22.79 -1.97
N ASN A 39 36.01 -23.95 -1.61
CA ASN A 39 36.00 -24.44 -0.22
C ASN A 39 37.28 -24.08 0.53
N GLU A 40 38.31 -23.72 -0.22
CA GLU A 40 39.62 -23.27 0.21
C GLU A 40 39.69 -21.76 0.39
N ASN A 41 40.78 -21.30 1.01
CA ASN A 41 41.07 -19.88 1.10
C ASN A 41 41.49 -19.33 -0.28
N VAL A 42 40.96 -18.18 -0.65
CA VAL A 42 41.22 -17.52 -1.93
C VAL A 42 42.00 -16.23 -1.71
N THR A 43 43.01 -15.98 -2.56
CA THR A 43 43.72 -14.71 -2.61
C THR A 43 43.59 -14.13 -4.01
N VAL A 44 43.06 -12.92 -4.11
CA VAL A 44 42.89 -12.18 -5.36
C VAL A 44 44.02 -11.16 -5.43
N ASN A 45 44.95 -11.33 -6.37
CA ASN A 45 46.13 -10.46 -6.45
C ASN A 45 45.81 -9.18 -7.23
N SER A 46 46.70 -8.20 -7.11
CA SER A 46 46.58 -6.97 -7.88
C SER A 46 46.55 -7.24 -9.39
N GLY A 47 45.56 -6.68 -10.08
CA GLY A 47 45.30 -6.90 -11.50
C GLY A 47 44.32 -8.04 -11.80
N ASP A 48 44.08 -8.94 -10.85
CA ASP A 48 43.08 -10.01 -11.00
C ASP A 48 41.66 -9.44 -10.87
N THR A 49 40.71 -10.05 -11.59
CA THR A 49 39.29 -9.71 -11.50
C THR A 49 38.43 -10.96 -11.34
N ILE A 50 37.56 -10.96 -10.35
CA ILE A 50 36.52 -11.97 -10.11
C ILE A 50 35.16 -11.31 -10.32
N SER A 51 34.23 -11.99 -11.00
CA SER A 51 32.92 -11.42 -11.37
C SER A 51 31.71 -12.09 -10.73
N ASP A 52 31.91 -13.15 -9.94
CA ASP A 52 30.94 -13.76 -9.02
C ASP A 52 31.62 -14.91 -8.26
N GLY A 53 30.89 -15.67 -7.44
CA GLY A 53 31.35 -16.94 -6.85
C GLY A 53 30.79 -17.20 -5.46
N THR A 54 30.96 -18.41 -4.94
CA THR A 54 30.68 -18.74 -3.54
C THR A 54 31.98 -19.14 -2.86
N PHE A 55 32.37 -18.41 -1.81
CA PHE A 55 33.64 -18.56 -1.11
C PHE A 55 33.39 -19.03 0.32
N ASN A 56 33.57 -20.33 0.55
CA ASN A 56 33.43 -20.94 1.87
C ASN A 56 34.68 -20.76 2.74
N GLY A 57 35.86 -20.66 2.11
CA GLY A 57 37.09 -20.28 2.79
C GLY A 57 37.27 -18.76 2.94
N GLN A 58 38.36 -18.38 3.60
CA GLN A 58 38.75 -16.97 3.76
C GLN A 58 39.11 -16.35 2.40
N VAL A 59 38.73 -15.09 2.18
CA VAL A 59 39.12 -14.34 0.98
C VAL A 59 40.02 -13.18 1.35
N LYS A 60 41.19 -13.08 0.72
CA LYS A 60 42.08 -11.91 0.78
C LYS A 60 42.07 -11.20 -0.57
N ASN A 61 41.73 -9.92 -0.59
CA ASN A 61 41.59 -9.15 -1.82
C ASN A 61 42.59 -7.99 -1.92
N GLU A 62 43.40 -8.03 -2.98
CA GLU A 62 44.26 -6.95 -3.47
C GLU A 62 43.95 -6.61 -4.95
N GLY A 63 43.00 -7.32 -5.57
CA GLY A 63 42.53 -7.12 -6.95
C GLY A 63 41.11 -6.55 -7.00
N THR A 64 40.30 -6.99 -7.98
CA THR A 64 38.91 -6.55 -8.14
C THR A 64 37.95 -7.73 -7.96
N ILE A 65 36.90 -7.54 -7.15
CA ILE A 65 35.82 -8.51 -6.99
C ILE A 65 34.49 -7.82 -7.25
N ASN A 66 33.71 -8.32 -8.20
CA ASN A 66 32.37 -7.82 -8.53
C ASN A 66 31.33 -8.87 -8.13
N GLY A 67 30.75 -8.74 -6.93
CA GLY A 67 29.75 -9.68 -6.43
C GLY A 67 30.33 -10.97 -5.85
N GLY A 68 29.44 -11.91 -5.53
CA GLY A 68 29.76 -13.17 -4.86
C GLY A 68 29.09 -13.34 -3.50
N ILE A 69 29.13 -14.58 -3.00
CA ILE A 69 28.68 -15.00 -1.68
C ILE A 69 29.92 -15.41 -0.86
N PHE A 70 30.19 -14.71 0.23
CA PHE A 70 31.36 -14.92 1.08
C PHE A 70 30.94 -15.50 2.42
N ASN A 71 31.06 -16.82 2.56
CA ASN A 71 30.77 -17.51 3.82
C ASN A 71 31.96 -17.46 4.79
N GLY A 72 33.18 -17.39 4.28
CA GLY A 72 34.38 -17.15 5.09
C GLY A 72 34.65 -15.67 5.36
N THR A 73 35.64 -15.40 6.22
CA THR A 73 36.11 -14.04 6.50
C THR A 73 36.72 -13.38 5.26
N VAL A 74 36.42 -12.11 5.04
CA VAL A 74 36.95 -11.32 3.92
C VAL A 74 37.87 -10.21 4.41
N TYR A 75 39.07 -10.15 3.84
CA TYR A 75 40.04 -9.08 4.05
C TYR A 75 40.20 -8.29 2.75
N THR A 76 39.77 -7.04 2.74
CA THR A 76 40.01 -6.12 1.63
C THR A 76 41.16 -5.19 2.01
N LEU A 77 42.30 -5.40 1.35
CA LEU A 77 43.48 -4.53 1.45
C LEU A 77 43.42 -3.54 0.30
N GLN A 78 44.48 -3.32 -0.49
CA GLN A 78 44.47 -2.42 -1.65
C GLN A 78 43.52 -2.85 -2.81
N GLY A 79 42.62 -3.80 -2.58
CA GLY A 79 41.64 -4.28 -3.53
C GLY A 79 40.33 -3.50 -3.52
N THR A 80 39.52 -3.75 -4.55
CA THR A 80 38.17 -3.23 -4.70
C THR A 80 37.16 -4.36 -4.67
N ILE A 81 36.07 -4.16 -3.92
CA ILE A 81 34.89 -5.02 -3.97
C ILE A 81 33.66 -4.18 -4.32
N THR A 82 32.88 -4.66 -5.29
CA THR A 82 31.58 -4.09 -5.64
C THR A 82 30.50 -5.13 -5.43
N ASN A 83 29.60 -4.87 -4.49
CA ASN A 83 28.48 -5.71 -4.09
C ASN A 83 28.92 -7.08 -3.53
N GLY A 84 27.94 -7.92 -3.17
CA GLY A 84 28.15 -9.27 -2.63
C GLY A 84 27.34 -9.54 -1.38
N ILE A 85 27.22 -10.81 -1.00
CA ILE A 85 26.59 -11.26 0.24
C ILE A 85 27.69 -11.81 1.15
N PHE A 86 28.00 -11.09 2.23
CA PHE A 86 29.03 -11.45 3.20
C PHE A 86 28.38 -12.09 4.41
N ASN A 87 28.39 -13.42 4.47
CA ASN A 87 27.91 -14.17 5.62
C ASN A 87 28.98 -14.26 6.73
N GLY A 88 30.26 -14.17 6.38
CA GLY A 88 31.38 -14.08 7.33
C GLY A 88 31.80 -12.64 7.63
N LYS A 89 32.70 -12.47 8.61
CA LYS A 89 33.25 -11.16 9.00
C LYS A 89 33.97 -10.48 7.84
N VAL A 90 33.93 -9.14 7.81
CA VAL A 90 34.64 -8.34 6.82
C VAL A 90 35.59 -7.38 7.50
N THR A 91 36.84 -7.33 7.04
CA THR A 91 37.80 -6.30 7.42
C THR A 91 38.25 -5.55 6.18
N ASN A 92 38.01 -4.25 6.16
CA ASN A 92 38.46 -3.33 5.12
C ASN A 92 39.50 -2.38 5.69
N GLY A 93 40.60 -2.17 4.98
CA GLY A 93 41.67 -1.26 5.42
C GLY A 93 42.77 -1.17 4.38
N SER A 94 43.85 -0.45 4.69
CA SER A 94 45.02 -0.33 3.78
C SER A 94 44.63 0.10 2.36
N TYR A 95 43.78 1.13 2.24
CA TYR A 95 43.26 1.67 0.98
C TYR A 95 42.22 0.80 0.26
N GLY A 96 41.65 -0.19 0.94
CA GLY A 96 40.56 -1.01 0.41
C GLY A 96 39.27 -0.26 0.19
N THR A 97 38.61 -0.59 -0.91
CA THR A 97 37.33 0.01 -1.29
C THR A 97 36.25 -1.05 -1.39
N ILE A 98 35.17 -0.88 -0.64
CA ILE A 98 33.95 -1.69 -0.75
C ILE A 98 32.77 -0.79 -1.13
N SER A 99 31.99 -1.22 -2.10
CA SER A 99 30.83 -0.48 -2.60
C SER A 99 29.60 -1.37 -2.67
N GLY A 100 28.59 -1.10 -1.84
CA GLY A 100 27.38 -1.92 -1.73
C GLY A 100 27.60 -3.26 -1.04
N GLY A 101 26.61 -4.16 -1.18
CA GLY A 101 26.62 -5.51 -0.59
C GLY A 101 25.72 -5.66 0.63
N THR A 102 25.55 -6.90 1.08
CA THR A 102 24.81 -7.27 2.28
C THR A 102 25.75 -7.98 3.25
N PHE A 103 25.98 -7.40 4.42
CA PHE A 103 26.90 -7.89 5.45
C PHE A 103 26.10 -8.47 6.61
N LYS A 104 26.20 -9.78 6.85
CA LYS A 104 25.44 -10.46 7.91
C LYS A 104 26.18 -10.58 9.23
N ASP A 105 27.51 -10.50 9.19
CA ASP A 105 28.38 -10.55 10.38
C ASP A 105 29.13 -9.21 10.53
N GLN A 106 29.97 -9.11 11.56
CA GLN A 106 30.72 -7.92 11.93
C GLN A 106 31.58 -7.38 10.77
N VAL A 107 31.55 -6.06 10.61
CA VAL A 107 32.40 -5.33 9.67
C VAL A 107 33.34 -4.40 10.42
N THR A 108 34.63 -4.51 10.13
CA THR A 108 35.64 -3.57 10.62
C THR A 108 36.18 -2.76 9.46
N ASN A 109 36.04 -1.44 9.51
CA ASN A 109 36.66 -0.52 8.58
C ASN A 109 37.77 0.23 9.30
N SER A 110 39.01 -0.03 8.90
CA SER A 110 40.21 0.49 9.55
C SER A 110 40.91 1.56 8.68
N THR A 111 42.05 2.06 9.13
CA THR A 111 42.83 3.13 8.49
C THR A 111 42.94 2.97 6.97
N GLY A 112 42.50 4.02 6.25
CA GLY A 112 42.53 4.09 4.79
C GLY A 112 41.43 3.27 4.10
N GLY A 113 40.66 2.47 4.83
CA GLY A 113 39.51 1.74 4.31
C GLY A 113 38.35 2.67 3.96
N ARG A 114 37.75 2.44 2.79
CA ARG A 114 36.56 3.15 2.32
C ARG A 114 35.41 2.20 2.05
N ILE A 115 34.27 2.44 2.67
CA ILE A 115 33.03 1.71 2.43
C ILE A 115 31.96 2.70 1.95
N SER A 116 31.19 2.32 0.93
CA SER A 116 30.11 3.16 0.39
C SER A 116 28.85 2.35 0.13
N GLY A 117 27.73 2.76 0.74
CA GLY A 117 26.46 2.04 0.66
C GLY A 117 26.50 0.65 1.28
N GLY A 118 25.49 -0.17 0.98
CA GLY A 118 25.33 -1.54 1.49
C GLY A 118 24.35 -1.64 2.66
N THR A 119 24.02 -2.88 3.02
CA THR A 119 23.13 -3.23 4.14
C THR A 119 23.91 -4.03 5.17
N PHE A 120 24.02 -3.52 6.39
CA PHE A 120 24.81 -4.08 7.48
C PHE A 120 23.87 -4.65 8.56
N ASN A 121 23.76 -5.96 8.61
CA ASN A 121 23.02 -6.71 9.61
C ASN A 121 23.89 -7.18 10.79
N GLY A 122 25.22 -7.02 10.69
CA GLY A 122 26.18 -7.16 11.79
C GLY A 122 26.67 -5.81 12.29
N ALA A 123 27.26 -5.78 13.49
CA ALA A 123 27.84 -4.57 14.07
C ALA A 123 28.99 -4.02 13.20
N VAL A 124 29.18 -2.70 13.21
CA VAL A 124 30.22 -2.04 12.41
C VAL A 124 31.15 -1.25 13.30
N ASP A 125 32.44 -1.56 13.22
CA ASP A 125 33.52 -0.82 13.88
C ASP A 125 34.28 -0.02 12.83
N ASN A 126 34.25 1.31 12.93
CA ASN A 126 34.95 2.24 12.04
C ASN A 126 36.06 2.96 12.82
N HIS A 127 37.31 2.60 12.55
CA HIS A 127 38.49 3.13 13.22
C HIS A 127 39.42 3.75 12.18
N ASP A 128 39.45 5.08 12.05
CA ASP A 128 40.18 5.82 11.00
C ASP A 128 39.77 5.51 9.55
N GLY A 129 38.60 4.89 9.36
CA GLY A 129 38.02 4.58 8.07
C GLY A 129 36.97 5.60 7.62
N VAL A 130 36.63 5.57 6.33
CA VAL A 130 35.56 6.40 5.74
C VAL A 130 34.37 5.55 5.33
N ILE A 131 33.19 5.86 5.88
CA ILE A 131 31.90 5.27 5.48
C ILE A 131 31.04 6.34 4.80
N ILE A 132 30.40 5.99 3.69
CA ILE A 132 29.57 6.91 2.89
C ILE A 132 28.24 6.23 2.59
N GLY A 133 27.19 6.58 3.33
CA GLY A 133 25.89 5.95 3.17
C GLY A 133 25.86 4.49 3.64
N GLY A 134 24.70 3.86 3.47
CA GLY A 134 24.43 2.50 3.90
C GLY A 134 23.26 2.42 4.87
N THR A 135 22.81 1.21 5.13
CA THR A 135 21.74 0.90 6.08
C THR A 135 22.30 0.00 7.18
N PHE A 136 22.29 0.47 8.43
CA PHE A 136 22.92 -0.18 9.57
C PHE A 136 21.87 -0.64 10.57
N ASN A 137 21.65 -1.95 10.62
CA ASN A 137 20.63 -2.59 11.47
C ASN A 137 21.19 -3.01 12.84
N GLN A 138 22.49 -2.82 13.06
CA GLN A 138 23.19 -3.08 14.32
C GLN A 138 24.02 -1.86 14.73
N PRO A 139 24.50 -1.79 15.99
CA PRO A 139 25.25 -0.65 16.47
C PRO A 139 26.48 -0.37 15.62
N VAL A 140 26.73 0.92 15.41
CA VAL A 140 27.95 1.42 14.76
C VAL A 140 28.81 2.13 15.78
N TYR A 141 30.05 1.68 15.92
CA TYR A 141 31.06 2.35 16.72
C TYR A 141 32.05 3.05 15.80
N SER A 142 32.26 4.34 15.99
CA SER A 142 33.15 5.16 15.16
C SER A 142 34.04 6.03 16.04
N GLU A 143 35.36 5.96 15.85
CA GLU A 143 36.33 6.63 16.72
C GLU A 143 37.57 7.14 15.97
N SER A 144 38.42 7.89 16.69
CA SER A 144 39.69 8.45 16.20
C SER A 144 39.47 9.44 15.03
N LEU A 145 40.05 9.20 13.86
CA LEU A 145 39.87 10.05 12.66
C LEU A 145 38.84 9.48 11.68
N ALA A 146 37.97 8.60 12.17
CA ALA A 146 36.90 8.00 11.38
C ALA A 146 35.91 9.06 10.87
N MET A 147 35.47 8.91 9.63
CA MET A 147 34.46 9.79 9.02
C MET A 147 33.24 9.01 8.57
N ILE A 148 32.05 9.54 8.91
CA ILE A 148 30.77 9.02 8.45
C ILE A 148 30.05 10.10 7.65
N LYS A 149 29.86 9.84 6.36
CA LYS A 149 29.28 10.77 5.37
C LYS A 149 27.99 10.20 4.81
N GLY A 150 27.04 10.01 5.71
CA GLY A 150 25.70 9.56 5.42
C GLY A 150 25.39 8.12 5.82
N GLY A 151 24.10 7.79 5.81
CA GLY A 151 23.59 6.45 6.12
C GLY A 151 22.41 6.49 7.09
N VAL A 152 21.69 5.37 7.21
CA VAL A 152 20.56 5.19 8.15
C VAL A 152 20.94 4.18 9.22
N PHE A 153 20.78 4.52 10.49
CA PHE A 153 21.27 3.78 11.65
C PHE A 153 20.11 3.45 12.61
N TYR A 154 19.72 2.18 12.73
CA TYR A 154 18.57 1.75 13.56
C TYR A 154 18.91 1.37 15.00
N ARG A 155 20.20 1.13 15.32
CA ARG A 155 20.64 0.79 16.70
C ARG A 155 21.66 1.78 17.24
N GLY A 156 21.62 3.00 16.72
CA GLY A 156 22.49 4.09 17.12
C GLY A 156 23.89 4.03 16.54
N ILE A 157 24.56 5.18 16.65
CA ILE A 157 25.94 5.42 16.29
C ILE A 157 26.62 6.03 17.52
N SER A 158 27.80 5.54 17.88
CA SER A 158 28.50 5.91 19.12
C SER A 158 30.00 6.08 18.90
N GLY A 159 30.66 6.76 19.84
CA GLY A 159 32.09 7.06 19.81
C GLY A 159 32.38 8.55 19.58
N ASP A 160 33.63 8.87 19.28
CA ASP A 160 34.11 10.22 18.97
C ASP A 160 34.24 10.34 17.45
N PHE A 161 33.19 10.84 16.79
CA PHE A 161 33.15 10.96 15.33
C PHE A 161 32.61 12.32 14.90
N ASP A 162 33.24 12.90 13.87
CA ASP A 162 32.78 14.13 13.25
C ASP A 162 31.76 13.81 12.16
N ILE A 163 30.53 14.29 12.33
CA ILE A 163 29.63 14.52 11.20
C ILE A 163 30.18 15.74 10.48
N ASP A 164 30.60 15.55 9.22
CA ASP A 164 31.07 16.66 8.39
C ASP A 164 30.04 17.81 8.37
N SER A 165 30.51 19.04 8.53
CA SER A 165 29.70 20.27 8.53
C SER A 165 28.75 20.44 7.33
N SER A 166 29.00 19.72 6.24
CA SER A 166 28.14 19.66 5.06
C SER A 166 26.94 18.70 5.19
N HIS A 167 26.80 18.00 6.31
CA HIS A 167 25.73 17.04 6.62
C HIS A 167 24.90 17.48 7.83
N CYS A 168 23.72 16.89 7.94
CA CYS A 168 22.77 17.02 9.03
C CYS A 168 22.30 15.64 9.51
N SER A 169 21.74 15.61 10.71
CA SER A 169 21.06 14.44 11.25
C SER A 169 19.54 14.59 11.14
N VAL A 170 18.87 13.54 10.69
CA VAL A 170 17.42 13.34 10.81
C VAL A 170 17.21 12.26 11.85
N THR A 171 16.72 12.63 13.03
CA THR A 171 16.45 11.68 14.11
C THR A 171 14.99 11.25 14.05
N PHE A 172 14.74 9.96 13.86
CA PHE A 172 13.42 9.36 13.88
C PHE A 172 13.10 8.83 15.28
N LYS A 173 11.97 9.25 15.84
CA LYS A 173 11.49 8.81 17.15
C LYS A 173 10.21 8.00 17.05
N ASN A 174 10.16 6.87 17.77
CA ASN A 174 8.95 6.09 17.97
C ASN A 174 8.66 5.98 19.47
N GLU A 175 7.43 6.27 19.89
CA GLU A 175 7.00 6.24 21.30
C GLU A 175 7.95 7.01 22.25
N GLY A 176 8.46 8.16 21.79
CA GLY A 176 9.39 9.02 22.53
C GLY A 176 10.86 8.58 22.55
N SER A 177 11.16 7.37 22.06
CA SER A 177 12.52 6.82 21.99
C SER A 177 13.12 6.98 20.59
N ASP A 178 14.45 7.09 20.50
CA ASP A 178 15.15 7.11 19.23
C ASP A 178 15.00 5.75 18.53
N TYR A 179 14.37 5.77 17.35
CA TYR A 179 14.12 4.59 16.51
C TYR A 179 15.21 4.42 15.45
N ALA A 180 15.57 5.51 14.78
CA ALA A 180 16.65 5.54 13.81
C ALA A 180 17.26 6.93 13.71
N VAL A 181 18.49 7.01 13.20
CA VAL A 181 19.12 8.27 12.81
C VAL A 181 19.58 8.15 11.37
N GLU A 182 19.28 9.14 10.54
CA GLU A 182 19.89 9.29 9.24
C GLU A 182 20.90 10.43 9.27
N ILE A 183 22.11 10.17 8.75
CA ILE A 183 23.03 11.23 8.37
C ILE A 183 22.83 11.52 6.89
N VAL A 184 22.59 12.78 6.54
CA VAL A 184 22.25 13.20 5.18
C VAL A 184 22.97 14.48 4.82
N LYS A 185 23.36 14.63 3.55
CA LYS A 185 23.99 15.85 3.06
C LYS A 185 22.98 17.00 3.05
N LYS A 186 23.37 18.18 3.56
CA LYS A 186 22.55 19.40 3.54
C LYS A 186 22.03 19.70 2.13
N GLY A 187 20.74 20.04 2.04
CA GLY A 187 20.03 20.29 0.79
C GLY A 187 19.60 19.01 0.05
N SER A 188 19.81 17.82 0.63
CA SER A 188 19.30 16.56 0.08
C SER A 188 18.01 16.13 0.79
N LYS A 189 17.27 15.19 0.21
CA LYS A 189 16.08 14.59 0.81
C LYS A 189 16.47 13.51 1.81
N ALA A 190 15.70 13.37 2.88
CA ALA A 190 15.83 12.26 3.82
C ALA A 190 15.37 10.94 3.16
N ALA A 191 16.00 9.83 3.52
CA ALA A 191 15.52 8.51 3.20
C ALA A 191 14.39 8.13 4.18
N LYS A 192 13.32 7.50 3.66
CA LYS A 192 12.30 6.90 4.52
C LYS A 192 12.93 5.75 5.32
N PRO A 193 12.83 5.75 6.65
CA PRO A 193 13.27 4.60 7.44
C PRO A 193 12.32 3.42 7.19
N ILE A 194 12.73 2.24 7.64
CA ILE A 194 11.84 1.10 7.82
C ILE A 194 10.72 1.55 8.75
N GLU A 195 9.51 1.13 8.44
CA GLU A 195 8.36 1.44 9.28
C GLU A 195 8.56 0.82 10.67
N PRO A 196 8.38 1.58 11.76
CA PRO A 196 8.41 1.01 13.09
C PRO A 196 7.29 -0.02 13.26
N ASP A 197 7.47 -0.95 14.21
CA ASP A 197 6.40 -1.89 14.55
C ASP A 197 5.21 -1.12 15.15
N ALA A 198 4.01 -1.45 14.67
CA ALA A 198 2.79 -0.79 15.11
C ALA A 198 2.43 -1.16 16.55
N PRO A 199 2.04 -0.18 17.39
CA PRO A 199 1.32 -0.46 18.61
C PRO A 199 0.04 -1.26 18.31
N GLU A 200 -0.40 -2.07 19.26
CA GLU A 200 -1.59 -2.93 19.08
C GLU A 200 -2.83 -2.09 18.74
N GLY A 201 -3.52 -2.44 17.65
CA GLY A 201 -4.73 -1.75 17.18
C GLY A 201 -4.47 -0.39 16.51
N MET A 202 -3.23 -0.09 16.12
CA MET A 202 -2.85 1.13 15.42
C MET A 202 -2.26 0.85 14.04
N VAL A 203 -2.36 1.84 13.15
CA VAL A 203 -1.73 1.85 11.82
C VAL A 203 -0.79 3.06 11.71
N PHE A 204 0.34 2.90 11.02
CA PHE A 204 1.31 3.98 10.86
C PHE A 204 0.74 5.08 9.97
N ALA A 205 0.57 6.28 10.54
CA ALA A 205 -0.01 7.42 9.84
C ALA A 205 1.04 8.25 9.09
N GLY A 206 2.28 8.26 9.59
CA GLY A 206 3.39 8.98 8.96
C GLY A 206 4.40 9.54 9.96
N TRP A 207 5.31 10.36 9.45
CA TRP A 207 6.32 11.06 10.25
C TRP A 207 5.95 12.54 10.38
N TYR A 208 6.13 13.12 11.57
CA TYR A 208 5.74 14.50 11.89
C TYR A 208 6.91 15.31 12.44
N LEU A 209 6.92 16.62 12.21
CA LEU A 209 7.97 17.53 12.70
C LEU A 209 7.81 17.93 14.18
N ASP A 210 6.64 17.66 14.76
CA ASP A 210 6.30 17.99 16.14
C ASP A 210 5.76 16.77 16.88
N GLU A 211 6.00 16.73 18.19
CA GLU A 211 5.60 15.62 19.07
C GLU A 211 4.07 15.57 19.24
N GLU A 212 3.37 16.67 19.02
CA GLU A 212 1.91 16.75 18.99
C GLU A 212 1.28 16.21 17.69
N LEU A 213 2.09 15.76 16.72
CA LEU A 213 1.68 15.14 15.46
C LEU A 213 0.78 16.04 14.59
N LYS A 214 1.05 17.35 14.55
CA LYS A 214 0.25 18.32 13.78
C LYS A 214 0.81 18.62 12.40
N THR A 215 2.13 18.58 12.25
CA THR A 215 2.83 18.98 11.03
C THR A 215 3.45 17.75 10.36
N PRO A 216 2.76 17.13 9.39
CA PRO A 216 3.31 15.98 8.67
C PRO A 216 4.57 16.39 7.89
N TYR A 217 5.56 15.51 7.89
CA TYR A 217 6.81 15.70 7.16
C TYR A 217 6.70 15.11 5.76
N ASP A 218 7.02 15.93 4.75
CA ASP A 218 7.12 15.50 3.35
C ASP A 218 8.57 15.11 3.03
N PHE A 219 8.81 13.83 2.74
CA PHE A 219 10.13 13.31 2.36
C PHE A 219 10.63 13.82 1.00
N GLU A 220 9.80 14.52 0.23
CA GLU A 220 10.25 15.26 -0.94
C GLU A 220 10.91 16.60 -0.59
N SER A 221 10.81 17.04 0.67
CA SER A 221 11.46 18.26 1.17
C SER A 221 12.94 18.06 1.47
N GLU A 222 13.73 19.11 1.24
CA GLU A 222 15.15 19.12 1.54
C GLU A 222 15.42 19.27 3.05
N VAL A 223 16.41 18.52 3.55
CA VAL A 223 16.95 18.67 4.91
C VAL A 223 18.07 19.69 4.90
N LYS A 224 17.90 20.80 5.60
CA LYS A 224 18.88 21.92 5.64
C LYS A 224 19.63 22.02 6.95
N ASP A 225 18.97 21.58 8.03
CA ASP A 225 19.46 21.58 9.40
C ASP A 225 19.08 20.25 10.07
N ASN A 226 19.59 20.02 11.27
CA ASN A 226 19.21 18.85 12.05
C ASN A 226 17.73 18.91 12.39
N ILE A 227 17.01 17.82 12.18
CA ILE A 227 15.57 17.71 12.48
C ILE A 227 15.29 16.43 13.27
N THR A 228 14.19 16.46 14.02
CA THR A 228 13.64 15.29 14.69
C THR A 228 12.26 15.03 14.09
N LEU A 229 11.98 13.79 13.74
CA LEU A 229 10.72 13.32 13.19
C LEU A 229 10.08 12.32 14.15
N TYR A 230 8.78 12.46 14.37
CA TYR A 230 8.01 11.66 15.32
C TYR A 230 7.04 10.75 14.56
N ALA A 231 7.03 9.46 14.89
CA ALA A 231 6.09 8.50 14.35
C ALA A 231 4.66 8.83 14.83
N GLY A 232 3.75 9.02 13.88
CA GLY A 232 2.33 9.16 14.15
C GLY A 232 1.57 7.87 13.87
N TRP A 233 0.56 7.61 14.69
CA TRP A 233 -0.25 6.40 14.68
C TRP A 233 -1.72 6.79 14.65
N GLU A 234 -2.53 6.07 13.87
CA GLU A 234 -3.98 6.19 13.82
C GLU A 234 -4.63 4.88 14.26
N GLU A 235 -5.79 4.94 14.90
CA GLU A 235 -6.50 3.71 15.29
C GLU A 235 -6.90 2.90 14.05
N GLU A 236 -6.64 1.59 14.07
CA GLU A 236 -7.06 0.68 13.02
C GLU A 236 -8.58 0.59 12.97
N LYS A 237 -9.16 0.86 11.80
CA LYS A 237 -10.61 0.74 11.56
C LYS A 237 -10.91 -0.50 10.76
N ILE A 238 -11.86 -1.29 11.25
CA ILE A 238 -12.42 -2.45 10.56
C ILE A 238 -13.84 -2.15 10.08
N THR A 239 -14.32 -2.92 9.11
CA THR A 239 -15.71 -2.87 8.64
C THR A 239 -16.37 -4.23 8.83
N LEU A 240 -17.38 -4.30 9.71
CA LEU A 240 -18.28 -5.45 9.81
C LEU A 240 -19.47 -5.25 8.87
N THR A 241 -19.87 -6.32 8.18
CA THR A 241 -20.93 -6.30 7.18
C THR A 241 -22.00 -7.31 7.55
N VAL A 242 -23.26 -6.89 7.54
CA VAL A 242 -24.43 -7.73 7.79
C VAL A 242 -25.34 -7.65 6.55
N PRO A 243 -25.54 -8.74 5.80
CA PRO A 243 -26.34 -8.72 4.59
C PRO A 243 -27.84 -8.61 4.91
N PHE A 244 -28.57 -7.94 4.01
CA PHE A 244 -30.03 -7.90 4.05
C PHE A 244 -30.64 -7.91 2.65
N THR A 245 -31.91 -8.28 2.57
CA THR A 245 -32.73 -8.16 1.36
C THR A 245 -33.97 -7.36 1.66
N THR A 246 -34.27 -6.38 0.80
CA THR A 246 -35.54 -5.65 0.78
C THR A 246 -36.34 -6.09 -0.42
N THR A 247 -37.52 -6.62 -0.18
CA THR A 247 -38.49 -7.07 -1.19
C THR A 247 -39.54 -5.98 -1.36
N VAL A 248 -39.84 -5.61 -2.61
CA VAL A 248 -40.91 -4.68 -2.96
C VAL A 248 -42.02 -5.44 -3.68
N GLU A 249 -43.18 -5.52 -3.05
CA GLU A 249 -44.40 -6.12 -3.61
C GLU A 249 -45.39 -5.04 -4.04
N VAL A 250 -46.10 -5.28 -5.15
CA VAL A 250 -47.16 -4.38 -5.63
C VAL A 250 -48.51 -4.94 -5.24
N SER A 251 -49.27 -4.18 -4.47
CA SER A 251 -50.65 -4.49 -4.09
C SER A 251 -51.68 -3.53 -4.69
N GLY A 252 -51.24 -2.44 -5.32
CA GLY A 252 -52.07 -1.46 -6.03
C GLY A 252 -52.01 -1.55 -7.57
N ASN A 253 -52.47 -0.50 -8.25
CA ASN A 253 -52.59 -0.45 -9.71
C ASN A 253 -51.36 0.14 -10.43
N ALA A 254 -50.36 0.62 -9.69
CA ALA A 254 -49.14 1.21 -10.21
C ALA A 254 -47.92 0.65 -9.48
N SER A 255 -46.82 0.47 -10.22
CA SER A 255 -45.52 0.13 -9.65
C SER A 255 -44.88 1.36 -8.98
N PRO A 256 -44.17 1.18 -7.85
CA PRO A 256 -43.39 2.26 -7.28
C PRO A 256 -42.23 2.64 -8.22
N GLY A 257 -41.78 3.90 -8.16
CA GLY A 257 -40.53 4.34 -8.79
C GLY A 257 -39.35 4.19 -7.83
N GLU A 258 -38.28 4.95 -8.09
CA GLU A 258 -37.09 4.99 -7.24
C GLU A 258 -37.43 5.33 -5.79
N THR A 259 -37.07 4.45 -4.85
CA THR A 259 -37.30 4.61 -3.41
C THR A 259 -36.10 4.10 -2.61
N THR A 260 -35.64 4.90 -1.64
CA THR A 260 -34.59 4.50 -0.70
C THR A 260 -35.20 4.01 0.61
N PHE A 261 -34.87 2.78 1.00
CA PHE A 261 -35.18 2.26 2.33
C PHE A 261 -33.95 2.35 3.22
N ASN A 262 -34.08 2.99 4.38
CA ASN A 262 -33.03 3.07 5.39
C ASN A 262 -33.33 2.05 6.50
N LEU A 263 -32.29 1.47 7.10
CA LEU A 263 -32.41 0.69 8.33
C LEU A 263 -32.00 1.55 9.52
N GLU A 264 -32.75 1.43 10.61
CA GLU A 264 -32.45 2.03 11.90
C GLU A 264 -31.85 0.96 12.82
N VAL A 265 -30.68 1.26 13.39
CA VAL A 265 -30.07 0.42 14.43
C VAL A 265 -30.47 0.99 15.78
N VAL A 266 -31.10 0.19 16.62
CA VAL A 266 -31.71 0.62 17.88
C VAL A 266 -31.27 -0.26 19.05
N ASN A 267 -31.37 0.27 20.26
CA ASN A 267 -31.21 -0.51 21.50
C ASN A 267 -32.48 -1.32 21.82
N SER A 268 -32.47 -2.09 22.91
CA SER A 268 -33.62 -2.90 23.32
C SER A 268 -34.87 -2.08 23.63
N GLN A 269 -34.78 -0.81 24.00
CA GLN A 269 -35.94 0.07 24.20
C GLN A 269 -36.41 0.77 22.90
N GLY A 270 -35.75 0.49 21.77
CA GLY A 270 -36.07 1.10 20.47
C GLY A 270 -35.49 2.49 20.25
N ASN A 271 -34.58 2.95 21.12
CA ASN A 271 -33.86 4.20 20.90
C ASN A 271 -32.76 3.98 19.86
N GLU A 272 -32.70 4.85 18.86
CA GLU A 272 -31.68 4.79 17.80
C GLU A 272 -30.27 4.95 18.38
N LEU A 273 -29.38 4.05 17.99
CA LEU A 273 -27.97 4.11 18.31
C LEU A 273 -27.28 5.02 17.31
N GLN A 274 -26.88 6.21 17.75
CA GLN A 274 -26.29 7.18 16.85
C GLN A 274 -24.83 6.80 16.54
N PRO A 275 -24.35 6.93 15.29
CA PRO A 275 -22.97 6.63 14.90
C PRO A 275 -21.91 7.29 15.79
N ASN A 276 -22.17 8.52 16.22
CA ASN A 276 -21.24 9.32 17.01
C ASN A 276 -21.12 8.86 18.46
N ASP A 277 -22.11 8.13 19.00
CA ASP A 277 -22.09 7.66 20.39
C ASP A 277 -20.96 6.66 20.64
N TYR A 278 -20.51 5.97 19.57
CA TYR A 278 -19.51 4.91 19.63
C TYR A 278 -18.28 5.20 18.77
N ASN A 279 -18.25 6.31 18.02
CA ASN A 279 -17.26 6.53 16.96
C ASN A 279 -17.29 5.40 15.89
N VAL A 280 -18.49 4.92 15.58
CA VAL A 280 -18.74 3.87 14.57
C VAL A 280 -19.63 4.44 13.49
N LYS A 281 -19.15 4.45 12.24
CA LYS A 281 -19.99 4.80 11.09
C LYS A 281 -20.90 3.63 10.75
N ILE A 282 -22.21 3.89 10.74
CA ILE A 282 -23.23 2.93 10.33
C ILE A 282 -23.75 3.34 8.94
N THR A 283 -23.79 2.41 8.00
CA THR A 283 -24.46 2.63 6.70
C THR A 283 -25.43 1.51 6.44
N ALA A 284 -26.70 1.84 6.23
CA ALA A 284 -27.74 0.84 6.08
C ALA A 284 -28.88 1.40 5.22
N SER A 285 -28.69 1.40 3.91
CA SER A 285 -29.74 1.78 2.98
C SER A 285 -29.67 0.94 1.71
N VAL A 286 -30.82 0.85 1.03
CA VAL A 286 -30.93 0.24 -0.28
C VAL A 286 -31.85 1.09 -1.15
N GLU A 287 -31.43 1.33 -2.38
CA GLU A 287 -32.25 1.97 -3.40
C GLU A 287 -32.96 0.89 -4.21
N THR A 288 -34.24 1.12 -4.45
CA THR A 288 -35.14 0.22 -5.18
C THR A 288 -35.76 0.96 -6.34
N ASP A 289 -36.08 0.27 -7.44
CA ASP A 289 -36.76 0.85 -8.61
C ASP A 289 -37.82 -0.13 -9.13
N GLY A 290 -39.04 0.00 -8.60
CA GLY A 290 -40.12 -0.93 -8.87
C GLY A 290 -40.08 -2.21 -8.03
N ALA A 291 -40.92 -3.17 -8.43
CA ALA A 291 -41.10 -4.43 -7.73
C ALA A 291 -39.90 -5.38 -7.90
N GLY A 292 -39.50 -6.06 -6.83
CA GLY A 292 -38.42 -7.04 -6.86
C GLY A 292 -37.64 -7.14 -5.55
N ASP A 293 -36.56 -7.92 -5.60
CA ASP A 293 -35.66 -8.16 -4.47
C ASP A 293 -34.37 -7.35 -4.64
N TYR A 294 -34.04 -6.57 -3.61
CA TYR A 294 -32.86 -5.72 -3.59
C TYR A 294 -31.96 -6.11 -2.43
N ASN A 295 -30.73 -6.52 -2.74
CA ASN A 295 -29.76 -6.89 -1.72
C ASN A 295 -28.97 -5.66 -1.27
N GLY A 296 -28.79 -5.53 0.04
CA GLY A 296 -28.00 -4.48 0.67
C GLY A 296 -27.11 -5.03 1.77
N ASN A 297 -26.25 -4.15 2.27
CA ASN A 297 -25.33 -4.46 3.35
C ASN A 297 -25.43 -3.37 4.43
N LEU A 298 -25.77 -3.78 5.65
CA LEU A 298 -25.59 -2.95 6.84
C LEU A 298 -24.11 -3.03 7.22
N THR A 299 -23.43 -1.89 7.28
CA THR A 299 -22.01 -1.85 7.66
C THR A 299 -21.77 -1.07 8.93
N PHE A 300 -20.85 -1.58 9.75
CA PHE A 300 -20.32 -0.92 10.94
C PHE A 300 -18.83 -0.70 10.72
N THR A 301 -18.39 0.57 10.60
CA THR A 301 -16.99 0.92 10.36
C THR A 301 -16.43 1.73 11.52
N GLY A 302 -15.40 1.23 12.18
CA GLY A 302 -14.79 1.84 13.36
C GLY A 302 -13.71 0.93 13.94
N THR A 303 -13.17 1.27 15.11
CA THR A 303 -12.22 0.36 15.79
C THR A 303 -12.94 -0.90 16.27
N ALA A 304 -12.22 -2.02 16.37
CA ALA A 304 -12.79 -3.27 16.85
C ALA A 304 -13.46 -3.09 18.23
N SER A 305 -12.79 -2.40 19.15
CA SER A 305 -13.32 -2.09 20.49
C SER A 305 -14.52 -1.13 20.46
N ALA A 306 -14.59 -0.20 19.51
CA ALA A 306 -15.76 0.67 19.34
C ALA A 306 -16.98 -0.11 18.87
N ILE A 307 -16.81 -0.97 17.86
CA ILE A 307 -17.88 -1.82 17.34
C ILE A 307 -18.35 -2.81 18.41
N LEU A 308 -17.43 -3.45 19.14
CA LEU A 308 -17.79 -4.42 20.17
C LEU A 308 -18.61 -3.79 21.31
N ARG A 309 -18.31 -2.54 21.68
CA ARG A 309 -19.09 -1.77 22.67
C ARG A 309 -20.54 -1.49 22.25
N MET A 310 -20.86 -1.62 20.97
CA MET A 310 -22.26 -1.56 20.53
C MET A 310 -23.06 -2.78 21.03
N PHE A 311 -22.39 -3.92 21.18
CA PHE A 311 -22.98 -5.20 21.61
C PHE A 311 -22.83 -5.45 23.13
N ASP A 312 -22.62 -4.42 23.94
CA ASP A 312 -22.31 -4.57 25.37
C ASP A 312 -23.50 -5.09 26.20
N LYS A 313 -23.23 -6.07 27.07
CA LYS A 313 -24.18 -6.72 27.98
C LYS A 313 -24.77 -5.80 29.04
N GLU A 314 -24.11 -4.68 29.32
CA GLU A 314 -24.67 -3.70 30.27
C GLU A 314 -25.93 -3.00 29.73
N ARG A 315 -26.23 -3.12 28.42
CA ARG A 315 -27.42 -2.51 27.77
C ARG A 315 -28.58 -3.48 27.53
N ASP A 316 -28.26 -4.76 27.35
CA ASP A 316 -29.20 -5.85 27.16
C ASP A 316 -28.54 -7.11 27.73
N GLU A 317 -29.26 -7.93 28.49
CA GLU A 317 -28.71 -9.08 29.27
C GLU A 317 -27.83 -10.03 28.42
N TYR A 318 -28.00 -10.00 27.08
CA TYR A 318 -27.26 -10.83 26.14
C TYR A 318 -26.43 -10.04 25.10
N GLY A 319 -26.40 -8.70 25.16
CA GLY A 319 -25.59 -7.87 24.27
C GLY A 319 -26.14 -7.70 22.86
N TYR A 320 -27.46 -7.79 22.68
CA TYR A 320 -28.11 -7.57 21.39
C TYR A 320 -28.22 -6.08 21.05
N ILE A 321 -28.05 -5.78 19.76
CA ILE A 321 -28.61 -4.58 19.13
C ILE A 321 -29.72 -5.02 18.18
N TYR A 322 -30.64 -4.12 17.87
CA TYR A 322 -31.79 -4.44 17.02
C TYR A 322 -31.78 -3.59 15.76
N VAL A 323 -32.28 -4.14 14.67
CA VAL A 323 -32.37 -3.46 13.37
C VAL A 323 -33.80 -3.54 12.89
N LYS A 324 -34.34 -2.40 12.45
CA LYS A 324 -35.67 -2.30 11.84
C LYS A 324 -35.63 -1.39 10.62
N GLN A 325 -36.63 -1.45 9.77
CA GLN A 325 -36.73 -0.52 8.65
C GLN A 325 -37.26 0.85 9.12
N ALA A 326 -36.69 1.93 8.58
CA ALA A 326 -37.22 3.28 8.74
C ALA A 326 -38.50 3.45 7.90
N GLY A 327 -39.42 4.29 8.36
CA GLY A 327 -40.58 4.67 7.57
C GLY A 327 -40.18 5.46 6.32
N VAL A 328 -40.97 5.34 5.24
CA VAL A 328 -40.82 6.13 4.02
C VAL A 328 -41.84 7.27 4.04
N ASN A 329 -41.45 8.45 3.56
CA ASN A 329 -42.33 9.64 3.49
C ASN A 329 -43.32 9.58 2.31
N ASP A 330 -43.98 8.44 2.12
CA ASP A 330 -45.06 8.25 1.15
C ASP A 330 -46.08 7.26 1.72
N SER A 331 -47.32 7.70 1.88
CA SER A 331 -48.42 6.93 2.49
C SER A 331 -48.89 5.73 1.65
N ASN A 332 -48.44 5.62 0.40
CA ASN A 332 -48.73 4.46 -0.45
C ASN A 332 -47.89 3.23 -0.05
N TRP A 333 -46.87 3.41 0.79
CA TRP A 333 -46.04 2.33 1.31
C TRP A 333 -46.58 1.78 2.62
N ASP A 334 -46.79 0.47 2.65
CA ASP A 334 -46.88 -0.36 3.84
C ASP A 334 -45.48 -0.93 4.09
N VAL A 335 -44.74 -0.25 4.97
CA VAL A 335 -43.34 -0.55 5.29
C VAL A 335 -43.28 -1.70 6.29
N ASP A 336 -42.38 -2.66 6.07
CA ASP A 336 -42.24 -3.81 6.95
C ASP A 336 -41.91 -3.40 8.39
N GLU A 337 -42.61 -3.99 9.36
CA GLU A 337 -42.38 -3.80 10.79
C GLU A 337 -41.43 -4.86 11.38
N ALA A 338 -40.93 -5.79 10.56
CA ALA A 338 -39.95 -6.79 10.99
C ALA A 338 -38.74 -6.16 11.68
N ALA A 339 -38.34 -6.77 12.80
CA ALA A 339 -37.14 -6.40 13.54
C ALA A 339 -36.19 -7.60 13.63
N TRP A 340 -34.90 -7.31 13.68
CA TRP A 340 -33.84 -8.30 13.70
C TRP A 340 -32.86 -8.01 14.83
N GLY A 341 -32.61 -8.99 15.69
CA GLY A 341 -31.57 -8.93 16.71
C GLY A 341 -30.22 -9.33 16.12
N LEU A 342 -29.21 -8.50 16.32
CA LEU A 342 -27.83 -8.77 15.95
C LEU A 342 -27.00 -8.99 17.20
N PHE A 343 -26.13 -10.00 17.13
CA PHE A 343 -25.27 -10.40 18.23
C PHE A 343 -23.85 -10.66 17.75
N HIS A 344 -22.85 -10.13 18.46
CA HIS A 344 -21.44 -10.39 18.15
C HIS A 344 -20.91 -11.57 18.96
N ARG A 345 -20.41 -12.61 18.29
CA ARG A 345 -20.02 -13.90 18.90
C ARG A 345 -19.03 -13.78 20.06
N SER A 346 -18.08 -12.86 19.99
CA SER A 346 -17.08 -12.68 21.05
C SER A 346 -17.63 -12.15 22.38
N VAL A 347 -18.89 -11.73 22.45
CA VAL A 347 -19.48 -11.15 23.68
C VAL A 347 -20.12 -12.21 24.59
N VAL A 348 -20.44 -13.41 24.08
CA VAL A 348 -21.02 -14.52 24.84
C VAL A 348 -20.21 -15.78 24.56
N GLU A 349 -19.81 -16.50 25.62
CA GLU A 349 -19.27 -17.86 25.48
C GLU A 349 -20.36 -18.77 24.90
N LEU A 350 -20.39 -18.91 23.58
CA LEU A 350 -21.16 -19.96 22.92
C LEU A 350 -20.33 -21.24 23.01
N SER A 351 -20.97 -22.37 23.34
CA SER A 351 -20.31 -23.68 23.32
C SER A 351 -19.75 -23.94 21.93
N ASP A 352 -18.45 -24.26 21.86
CA ASP A 352 -17.68 -24.46 20.63
C ASP A 352 -18.30 -25.53 19.70
N GLU A 353 -19.21 -25.15 18.81
CA GLU A 353 -19.56 -25.93 17.63
C GLU A 353 -19.75 -25.01 16.41
N GLU A 354 -18.96 -25.33 15.38
CA GLU A 354 -18.99 -24.88 13.98
C GLU A 354 -18.75 -23.38 13.64
N VAL A 355 -17.63 -23.18 12.94
CA VAL A 355 -17.15 -21.93 12.36
C VAL A 355 -18.00 -21.57 11.13
N GLU A 356 -19.10 -20.87 11.34
CA GLU A 356 -19.77 -20.08 10.28
C GLU A 356 -18.97 -18.79 10.01
N PRO A 357 -18.96 -18.24 8.78
CA PRO A 357 -17.98 -17.23 8.36
C PRO A 357 -18.19 -15.82 8.94
N SER A 358 -19.37 -15.48 9.47
CA SER A 358 -19.68 -14.13 9.99
C SER A 358 -19.46 -14.04 11.52
N PRO A 359 -18.82 -12.97 12.03
CA PRO A 359 -18.70 -12.71 13.47
C PRO A 359 -20.03 -12.26 14.11
N ILE A 360 -21.00 -11.86 13.29
CA ILE A 360 -22.34 -11.42 13.72
C ILE A 360 -23.35 -12.53 13.42
N CYS A 361 -24.11 -12.91 14.45
CA CYS A 361 -25.31 -13.75 14.33
C CYS A 361 -26.55 -12.85 14.15
N ILE A 362 -27.50 -13.30 13.33
CA ILE A 362 -28.74 -12.59 13.02
C ILE A 362 -29.91 -13.46 13.48
N PHE A 363 -30.83 -12.89 14.24
CA PHE A 363 -32.04 -13.58 14.69
C PHE A 363 -33.27 -12.70 14.47
N PRO A 364 -34.44 -13.27 14.16
CA PRO A 364 -35.69 -12.53 14.18
C PRO A 364 -35.98 -12.00 15.60
N ALA A 365 -36.54 -10.80 15.66
CA ALA A 365 -36.88 -10.12 16.90
C ALA A 365 -38.30 -9.56 16.84
N VAL A 366 -38.92 -9.50 18.01
CA VAL A 366 -40.26 -8.93 18.20
C VAL A 366 -40.22 -7.81 19.21
N LYS A 367 -41.17 -6.89 19.08
CA LYS A 367 -41.39 -5.83 20.06
C LYS A 367 -42.53 -6.22 20.99
N ASP A 368 -42.23 -6.50 22.25
CA ASP A 368 -43.22 -6.73 23.29
C ASP A 368 -43.31 -5.51 24.22
N GLY A 369 -44.47 -4.84 24.21
CA GLY A 369 -44.67 -3.58 24.91
C GLY A 369 -43.70 -2.49 24.45
N THR A 370 -42.76 -2.11 25.32
CA THR A 370 -41.77 -1.04 25.07
C THR A 370 -40.41 -1.55 24.63
N SER A 371 -40.20 -2.86 24.56
CA SER A 371 -38.86 -3.44 24.37
C SER A 371 -38.83 -4.47 23.23
N TYR A 372 -37.70 -4.53 22.54
CA TYR A 372 -37.37 -5.58 21.58
C TYR A 372 -36.72 -6.76 22.29
N HIS A 373 -37.07 -7.96 21.82
CA HIS A 373 -36.50 -9.22 22.29
C HIS A 373 -36.34 -10.17 21.10
N VAL A 374 -35.26 -10.96 21.11
CA VAL A 374 -35.06 -12.05 20.14
C VAL A 374 -36.05 -13.18 20.41
N GLU A 375 -36.57 -13.80 19.35
CA GLU A 375 -37.49 -14.94 19.46
C GLU A 375 -36.72 -16.23 19.82
N TYR A 376 -36.88 -16.69 21.06
CA TYR A 376 -36.23 -17.92 21.54
C TYR A 376 -36.83 -19.17 20.87
N GLY A 377 -36.00 -19.92 20.16
CA GLY A 377 -36.36 -21.17 19.48
C GLY A 377 -36.20 -21.14 17.96
N GLU A 378 -35.95 -19.96 17.38
CA GLU A 378 -35.58 -19.82 15.98
C GLU A 378 -34.06 -19.99 15.80
N ASN A 379 -33.65 -20.61 14.69
CA ASN A 379 -32.25 -20.68 14.31
C ASN A 379 -31.80 -19.33 13.75
N GLY A 380 -30.52 -18.99 13.96
CA GLY A 380 -29.94 -17.82 13.32
C GLY A 380 -30.04 -17.92 11.80
N VAL A 381 -30.18 -16.77 11.14
CA VAL A 381 -30.28 -16.66 9.68
C VAL A 381 -29.03 -16.00 9.08
N ASP A 382 -28.79 -16.24 7.79
CA ASP A 382 -27.61 -15.69 7.09
C ASP A 382 -27.77 -14.21 6.73
N LYS A 383 -29.01 -13.71 6.63
CA LYS A 383 -29.34 -12.34 6.25
C LYS A 383 -30.67 -11.88 6.84
N MET A 384 -30.81 -10.57 7.05
CA MET A 384 -32.09 -9.95 7.39
C MET A 384 -32.96 -9.85 6.13
N THR A 385 -34.28 -9.94 6.27
CA THR A 385 -35.23 -9.75 5.17
C THR A 385 -36.32 -8.78 5.56
N PHE A 386 -36.69 -7.88 4.66
CA PHE A 386 -37.77 -6.92 4.83
C PHE A 386 -38.69 -6.96 3.60
N VAL A 387 -40.00 -7.01 3.79
CA VAL A 387 -41.01 -7.08 2.72
C VAL A 387 -41.95 -5.88 2.79
N ASN A 388 -41.82 -4.99 1.81
CA ASN A 388 -42.57 -3.74 1.73
C ASN A 388 -43.62 -3.83 0.62
N LYS A 389 -44.83 -3.33 0.88
CA LYS A 389 -45.92 -3.34 -0.09
C LYS A 389 -46.25 -1.93 -0.55
N TYR A 390 -46.42 -1.77 -1.86
CA TYR A 390 -46.81 -0.51 -2.47
C TYR A 390 -48.24 -0.58 -3.03
N ALA A 391 -49.10 0.32 -2.56
CA ALA A 391 -50.48 0.45 -3.01
C ALA A 391 -50.80 1.90 -3.37
N SER A 392 -50.80 2.22 -4.68
CA SER A 392 -51.36 3.46 -5.19
C SER A 392 -52.72 3.21 -5.87
N SER A 393 -53.71 4.05 -5.54
CA SER A 393 -54.96 4.13 -6.29
C SER A 393 -54.72 4.94 -7.56
N ALA A 394 -55.04 4.35 -8.71
CA ALA A 394 -54.96 5.06 -9.99
C ALA A 394 -55.79 6.36 -9.90
N VAL A 395 -55.17 7.51 -10.20
CA VAL A 395 -55.93 8.73 -10.47
C VAL A 395 -56.68 8.49 -11.78
N ASP A 396 -57.96 8.18 -11.69
CA ASP A 396 -58.87 8.24 -12.83
C ASP A 396 -58.84 9.68 -13.36
N SER A 397 -58.29 9.83 -14.56
CA SER A 397 -58.43 11.05 -15.35
C SER A 397 -59.89 11.14 -15.84
N SER A 398 -60.80 11.48 -14.92
CA SER A 398 -62.14 11.92 -15.29
C SER A 398 -62.04 13.25 -16.02
N GLY A 399 -62.42 13.23 -17.30
CA GLY A 399 -62.41 14.38 -18.19
C GLY A 399 -63.24 15.54 -17.66
N SER A 400 -62.62 16.71 -17.60
CA SER A 400 -63.31 18.00 -17.46
C SER A 400 -64.12 18.26 -18.72
N GLU A 401 -65.45 18.33 -18.58
CA GLU A 401 -66.35 18.88 -19.59
C GLU A 401 -65.93 20.32 -19.94
N GLY A 402 -65.60 20.55 -21.20
CA GLY A 402 -65.44 21.87 -21.80
C GLY A 402 -66.36 21.96 -23.01
N THR A 403 -67.43 22.74 -22.87
CA THR A 403 -68.32 23.12 -23.97
C THR A 403 -67.63 24.11 -24.91
N THR A 404 -67.70 23.89 -26.22
CA THR A 404 -68.13 24.89 -27.23
C THR A 404 -68.13 24.32 -28.65
N ASN A 405 -69.11 24.78 -29.43
CA ASN A 405 -69.51 24.37 -30.78
C ASN A 405 -68.51 24.74 -31.89
N GLY A 406 -68.52 23.99 -33.01
CA GLY A 406 -67.95 24.46 -34.29
C GLY A 406 -67.70 23.41 -35.40
N GLU A 407 -68.79 22.85 -35.95
CA GLU A 407 -69.09 22.56 -37.37
C GLU A 407 -68.02 22.10 -38.42
N ALA A 408 -68.39 20.99 -39.10
CA ALA A 408 -68.24 20.63 -40.54
C ALA A 408 -67.16 19.63 -41.04
N ASP A 409 -67.67 18.42 -41.34
CA ASP A 409 -67.61 17.62 -42.59
C ASP A 409 -66.44 16.65 -42.92
N LYS A 410 -66.85 15.36 -43.10
CA LYS A 410 -66.35 14.20 -43.89
C LYS A 410 -64.84 13.99 -44.13
N ASP A 411 -64.27 12.78 -44.02
CA ASP A 411 -64.66 11.53 -44.68
C ASP A 411 -63.85 10.33 -44.11
N SER A 412 -64.31 9.11 -44.42
CA SER A 412 -63.85 7.80 -43.92
C SER A 412 -62.41 7.36 -44.24
N LYS A 413 -61.73 6.59 -43.35
CA LYS A 413 -61.34 5.16 -43.52
C LYS A 413 -60.41 4.64 -42.39
N ALA A 414 -60.52 3.34 -42.11
CA ALA A 414 -59.73 2.56 -41.15
C ALA A 414 -58.30 2.24 -41.62
N ASP A 415 -57.36 2.10 -40.67
CA ASP A 415 -56.60 0.85 -40.35
C ASP A 415 -55.27 1.11 -39.62
N ALA A 416 -55.02 0.25 -38.62
CA ALA A 416 -53.76 -0.36 -38.15
C ALA A 416 -52.55 0.47 -37.65
N GLU A 417 -52.04 -0.05 -36.52
CA GLU A 417 -50.70 0.01 -35.90
C GLU A 417 -49.53 0.48 -36.81
N ASP A 418 -48.74 1.44 -36.33
CA ASP A 418 -47.29 1.27 -36.06
C ASP A 418 -46.74 2.48 -35.28
N SER A 419 -45.70 2.18 -34.53
CA SER A 419 -44.86 2.92 -33.62
C SER A 419 -44.19 4.23 -34.11
N ALA A 420 -43.83 5.01 -33.08
CA ALA A 420 -42.57 5.74 -32.89
C ALA A 420 -42.59 7.29 -32.90
N LYS A 421 -41.73 7.81 -31.99
CA LYS A 421 -41.09 9.16 -31.89
C LYS A 421 -41.85 10.21 -31.09
N THR A 422 -41.23 11.04 -30.25
CA THR A 422 -39.82 11.34 -29.85
C THR A 422 -39.95 12.09 -28.51
N GLY A 423 -39.11 11.86 -27.51
CA GLY A 423 -37.91 12.67 -27.29
C GLY A 423 -38.23 13.81 -26.33
N ASP A 424 -37.45 13.94 -25.24
CA ASP A 424 -37.03 15.27 -24.84
C ASP A 424 -35.58 15.24 -24.35
N ASP A 425 -34.78 15.99 -25.13
CA ASP A 425 -33.34 16.12 -25.09
C ASP A 425 -32.92 17.14 -24.04
N THR A 426 -32.78 16.71 -22.79
CA THR A 426 -32.02 17.51 -21.81
C THR A 426 -30.89 16.68 -21.21
N ASN A 427 -29.68 17.23 -21.35
CA ASN A 427 -28.39 16.78 -20.77
C ASN A 427 -27.46 15.87 -21.58
N LEU A 428 -27.60 15.76 -22.91
CA LEU A 428 -26.51 15.17 -23.72
C LEU A 428 -25.25 16.05 -23.71
N ALA A 429 -25.41 17.37 -23.62
CA ALA A 429 -24.30 18.33 -23.47
C ALA A 429 -23.60 18.21 -22.11
N LEU A 430 -24.35 17.85 -21.06
CA LEU A 430 -23.82 17.64 -19.70
C LEU A 430 -22.98 16.35 -19.63
N TRP A 431 -23.45 15.29 -20.29
CA TRP A 431 -22.73 14.02 -20.40
C TRP A 431 -21.45 14.12 -21.24
N LEU A 432 -21.47 14.90 -22.34
CA LEU A 432 -20.27 15.15 -23.14
C LEU A 432 -19.25 16.04 -22.40
N ALA A 433 -19.69 16.98 -21.57
CA ALA A 433 -18.80 17.78 -20.73
C ALA A 433 -18.16 16.95 -19.60
N LEU A 434 -18.90 16.01 -18.99
CA LEU A 434 -18.37 15.09 -17.98
C LEU A 434 -17.31 14.13 -18.56
N MET A 435 -17.54 13.62 -19.77
CA MET A 435 -16.58 12.72 -20.44
C MET A 435 -15.28 13.43 -20.84
N LEU A 436 -15.33 14.73 -21.17
CA LEU A 436 -14.14 15.53 -21.45
C LEU A 436 -13.34 15.91 -20.19
N LEU A 437 -14.00 16.00 -19.02
CA LEU A 437 -13.33 16.24 -17.74
C LEU A 437 -12.65 14.99 -17.16
N ALA A 438 -13.19 13.79 -17.44
CA ALA A 438 -12.56 12.52 -17.08
C ALA A 438 -11.39 12.13 -18.02
N GLY A 439 -11.38 12.61 -19.26
CA GLY A 439 -10.33 12.33 -20.25
C GLY A 439 -9.07 13.22 -20.16
N ALA A 440 -9.10 14.32 -19.41
CA ALA A 440 -7.97 15.24 -19.29
C ALA A 440 -6.95 14.88 -18.17
N GLY A 441 -7.22 13.84 -17.38
CA GLY A 441 -6.34 13.40 -16.28
C GLY A 441 -5.27 12.36 -16.67
N ILE A 442 -5.35 11.75 -17.85
CA ILE A 442 -4.44 10.65 -18.26
C ILE A 442 -4.01 10.81 -19.73
N THR A 443 -3.37 11.93 -20.07
CA THR A 443 -2.43 12.01 -21.21
C THR A 443 -1.56 13.26 -21.01
N GLY A 444 -0.52 13.16 -20.20
CA GLY A 444 0.21 14.34 -19.79
C GLY A 444 1.63 14.21 -19.25
N THR A 445 2.30 13.05 -19.31
CA THR A 445 3.78 12.97 -19.13
C THR A 445 4.35 11.66 -19.69
N THR A 446 4.23 11.45 -20.99
CA THR A 446 5.17 10.55 -21.69
C THR A 446 5.46 11.16 -23.04
N ILE A 447 6.50 12.01 -23.09
CA ILE A 447 7.38 12.35 -24.22
C ILE A 447 8.12 13.64 -23.81
N TYR A 448 9.36 13.51 -23.33
CA TYR A 448 10.39 14.51 -23.59
C TYR A 448 11.78 13.87 -23.71
N THR A 449 12.10 13.55 -24.97
CA THR A 449 13.42 13.59 -25.62
C THR A 449 14.61 12.82 -25.05
N ARG A 450 14.86 11.65 -25.66
CA ARG A 450 16.18 11.30 -26.19
C ARG A 450 16.48 12.13 -27.45
N ARG A 451 17.45 13.05 -27.40
CA ARG A 451 18.45 13.33 -28.47
C ARG A 451 19.30 14.54 -28.09
N LYS A 452 20.59 14.31 -27.78
CA LYS A 452 21.73 14.83 -28.56
C LYS A 452 23.05 14.29 -27.96
N ARG A 453 23.72 13.40 -28.68
CA ARG A 453 25.18 13.31 -28.70
C ARG A 453 25.64 13.82 -30.06
N THR A 454 26.87 14.35 -30.05
CA THR A 454 27.77 14.78 -31.14
C THR A 454 27.42 16.07 -31.90
N ASN A 455 28.19 17.14 -31.64
CA ASN A 455 29.34 17.53 -32.48
C ASN A 455 30.23 18.55 -31.76
N GLU A 456 31.54 18.37 -31.98
CA GLU A 456 32.73 19.16 -31.59
C GLU A 456 33.25 19.08 -30.15
#